data_AF-A0A5C2RUQ3-F1
#
_entry.id   AF-A0A5C2RUQ3-F1
#
_cell.length_a   1.000
_cell.length_b   1.000
_cell.length_c   1.000
_cell.angle_alpha   90.00
_cell.angle_beta   90.00
_cell.angle_gamma   90.00
#
_symmetry.space_group_name_H-M   'P 1'
#
loop_
_entity.id
_entity.type
_entity.pdbx_description
1 polymer ?
#
loop_
_entity_poly.entity_id
_entity_poly.type
_entity_poly.pdbx_seq_one_letter_code
_entity_poly.pdbx_strand_id
1 'polypeptide(L)'
;MDNPALWEGNQYLLEMEVDPTSDPKKPSYRYTERAEKAQRAKWQRLMINRKPRKNLPQRLLASSGNRVPYLLYGWPIKKDHMVHYTRRHKLVYPTTENNRAAFGGIEEFYFDSLTDDDMKDESRMVSYRRIAASLVITRLIKATGFHIELGRPFSFEYDEMLVLWSNHSFEEHVAMPAFLGTFEKGKAIIDAVMNEGNTGKKVELRWWWSWDGNDMSVFQSVY
;
A
#
# COMPACT_ATOMS: atom_id res chain seq x y z
N MET A 1 -12.72 28.45 -15.47
CA MET A 1 -11.55 27.83 -16.14
C MET A 1 -11.54 26.38 -15.73
N ASP A 2 -11.59 25.47 -16.69
CA ASP A 2 -11.49 24.03 -16.42
C ASP A 2 -10.12 23.72 -15.82
N ASN A 3 -10.10 22.97 -14.70
CA ASN A 3 -8.86 22.56 -14.05
C ASN A 3 -8.09 21.60 -14.99
N PRO A 4 -6.92 21.96 -15.54
CA PRO A 4 -6.19 21.10 -16.48
C PRO A 4 -5.77 19.75 -15.88
N ALA A 5 -5.73 19.64 -14.55
CA ALA A 5 -5.47 18.39 -13.85
C ALA A 5 -6.61 17.36 -14.05
N LEU A 6 -7.80 17.77 -14.48
CA LEU A 6 -8.96 16.90 -14.71
C LEU A 6 -9.09 16.42 -16.15
N TRP A 7 -8.10 16.68 -17.00
CA TRP A 7 -8.14 16.32 -18.42
C TRP A 7 -6.91 15.49 -18.81
N GLU A 8 -7.07 14.61 -19.80
CA GLU A 8 -5.98 13.98 -20.56
C GLU A 8 -6.33 14.09 -22.05
N GLY A 9 -5.60 14.93 -22.78
CA GLY A 9 -6.01 15.36 -24.12
C GLY A 9 -7.38 16.07 -24.07
N ASN A 10 -8.32 15.62 -24.89
CA ASN A 10 -9.67 16.18 -24.96
C ASN A 10 -10.70 15.40 -24.11
N GLN A 11 -10.25 14.49 -23.24
CA GLN A 11 -11.12 13.66 -22.41
C GLN A 11 -11.15 14.17 -20.97
N TYR A 12 -12.35 14.45 -20.46
CA TYR A 12 -12.57 14.75 -19.06
C TYR A 12 -12.46 13.46 -18.24
N LEU A 13 -11.65 13.51 -17.18
CA LEU A 13 -11.27 12.32 -16.42
C LEU A 13 -12.34 11.87 -15.43
N LEU A 14 -13.26 12.77 -15.04
CA LEU A 14 -14.34 12.46 -14.10
C LEU A 14 -15.69 12.37 -14.81
N GLU A 15 -15.71 12.11 -16.12
CA GLU A 15 -16.95 11.88 -16.84
C GLU A 15 -17.60 10.59 -16.33
N MET A 16 -18.84 10.69 -15.86
CA MET A 16 -19.60 9.59 -15.27
C MET A 16 -20.89 9.34 -16.04
N GLU A 17 -21.32 8.09 -16.03
CA GLU A 17 -22.60 7.62 -16.55
C GLU A 17 -23.36 6.85 -15.45
N VAL A 18 -24.68 6.76 -15.59
CA VAL A 18 -25.48 5.86 -14.75
C VAL A 18 -25.08 4.43 -15.10
N ASP A 19 -24.75 3.63 -14.09
CA ASP A 19 -24.46 2.22 -14.27
C ASP A 19 -25.74 1.52 -14.78
N PRO A 20 -25.71 0.93 -16.00
CA PRO A 20 -26.88 0.29 -16.58
C PRO A 20 -27.35 -0.94 -15.77
N THR A 21 -26.52 -1.46 -14.86
CA THR A 21 -26.83 -2.59 -13.98
C THR A 21 -27.44 -2.16 -12.64
N SER A 22 -27.48 -0.85 -12.36
CA SER A 22 -27.98 -0.33 -11.09
C SER A 22 -29.50 -0.30 -11.00
N ASP A 23 -30.02 -0.30 -9.77
CA ASP A 23 -31.45 -0.12 -9.51
C ASP A 23 -31.92 1.23 -10.07
N PRO A 24 -32.90 1.28 -10.99
CA PRO A 24 -33.41 2.54 -11.55
C PRO A 24 -33.96 3.51 -10.49
N LYS A 25 -34.38 3.02 -9.32
CA LYS A 25 -34.86 3.84 -8.19
C LYS A 25 -33.72 4.35 -7.31
N LYS A 26 -32.52 3.76 -7.43
CA LYS A 26 -31.30 4.10 -6.69
C LYS A 26 -30.09 3.98 -7.64
N PRO A 27 -30.00 4.86 -8.65
CA PRO A 27 -28.96 4.75 -9.66
C PRO A 27 -27.58 4.89 -9.01
N SER A 28 -26.68 3.97 -9.33
CA SER A 28 -25.26 4.15 -9.07
C SER A 28 -24.60 4.75 -10.30
N TYR A 29 -23.51 5.49 -10.09
CA TYR A 29 -22.74 6.12 -11.16
C TYR A 29 -21.39 5.44 -11.27
N ARG A 30 -20.90 5.30 -12.50
CA ARG A 30 -19.56 4.82 -12.81
C ARG A 30 -18.88 5.77 -13.78
N TYR A 31 -17.55 5.72 -13.87
CA TYR A 31 -16.86 6.46 -14.92
C TYR A 31 -17.19 5.86 -16.29
N THR A 32 -17.25 6.71 -17.31
CA THR A 32 -17.36 6.22 -18.70
C THR A 32 -16.11 5.42 -19.05
N GLU A 33 -16.21 4.44 -19.95
CA GLU A 33 -15.05 3.66 -20.42
C GLU A 33 -13.94 4.60 -20.96
N ARG A 34 -14.35 5.68 -21.62
CA ARG A 34 -13.43 6.72 -22.13
C ARG A 34 -12.70 7.44 -21.00
N ALA A 35 -13.40 7.83 -19.93
CA ALA A 35 -12.79 8.43 -18.76
C ALA A 35 -11.83 7.46 -18.06
N GLU A 36 -12.21 6.20 -17.85
CA GLU A 36 -11.35 5.19 -17.25
C GLU A 36 -10.06 4.96 -18.06
N LYS A 37 -10.18 4.88 -19.39
CA LYS A 37 -9.02 4.73 -20.28
C LYS A 37 -8.11 5.95 -20.21
N ALA A 38 -8.68 7.16 -20.16
CA ALA A 38 -7.92 8.40 -20.02
C ALA A 38 -7.24 8.53 -18.64
N GLN A 39 -7.91 8.11 -17.56
CA GLN A 39 -7.33 8.02 -16.22
C GLN A 39 -6.13 7.07 -16.22
N ARG A 40 -6.29 5.86 -16.77
CA ARG A 40 -5.21 4.86 -16.87
C ARG A 40 -4.02 5.39 -17.67
N ALA A 41 -4.27 6.02 -18.83
CA ALA A 41 -3.22 6.63 -19.64
C ALA A 41 -2.46 7.73 -18.88
N LYS A 42 -3.19 8.60 -18.17
CA LYS A 42 -2.60 9.65 -17.35
C LYS A 42 -1.75 9.08 -16.21
N TRP A 43 -2.25 8.07 -15.50
CA TRP A 43 -1.50 7.39 -14.44
C TRP A 43 -0.23 6.75 -14.96
N GLN A 44 -0.27 6.02 -16.08
CA GLN A 44 0.91 5.44 -16.71
C GLN A 44 1.95 6.51 -17.05
N ARG A 45 1.54 7.61 -17.69
CA ARG A 45 2.42 8.74 -18.02
C ARG A 45 3.08 9.34 -16.78
N LEU A 46 2.33 9.46 -15.68
CA LEU A 46 2.86 9.98 -14.44
C LEU A 46 3.81 9.01 -13.75
N MET A 47 3.51 7.71 -13.73
CA MET A 47 4.40 6.69 -13.17
C MET A 47 5.74 6.65 -13.88
N ILE A 48 5.76 6.86 -15.20
CA ILE A 48 6.99 6.98 -16.00
C ILE A 48 7.86 8.16 -15.51
N ASN A 49 7.24 9.28 -15.12
CA ASN A 49 7.92 10.48 -14.64
C ASN A 49 8.19 10.46 -13.12
N ARG A 50 7.49 9.60 -12.38
CA ARG A 50 7.50 9.50 -10.91
C ARG A 50 8.12 8.19 -10.44
N LYS A 51 9.25 7.82 -11.05
CA LYS A 51 9.98 6.60 -10.68
C LYS A 51 10.43 6.62 -9.21
N PRO A 52 10.54 5.43 -8.57
CA PRO A 52 11.07 5.30 -7.21
C PRO A 52 12.50 5.82 -7.10
N ARG A 53 12.84 6.41 -5.96
CA ARG A 53 14.12 7.12 -5.77
C ARG A 53 14.87 6.57 -4.57
N LYS A 54 16.20 6.52 -4.65
CA LYS A 54 17.04 6.17 -3.49
C LYS A 54 17.13 7.33 -2.50
N ASN A 55 17.31 8.54 -3.01
CA ASN A 55 17.45 9.76 -2.21
C ASN A 55 16.27 10.69 -2.45
N LEU A 56 15.81 11.37 -1.40
CA LEU A 56 14.79 12.40 -1.47
C LEU A 56 15.45 13.79 -1.57
N PRO A 57 15.21 14.54 -2.66
CA PRO A 57 15.66 15.93 -2.74
C PRO A 57 15.05 16.79 -1.63
N GLN A 58 15.82 17.72 -1.07
CA GLN A 58 15.39 18.60 0.04
C GLN A 58 14.09 19.38 -0.29
N ARG A 59 13.89 19.78 -1.55
CA ARG A 59 12.66 20.46 -2.00
C ARG A 59 11.37 19.62 -1.87
N LEU A 60 11.50 18.31 -1.62
CA LEU A 60 10.37 17.40 -1.40
C LEU A 60 10.20 17.04 0.09
N LEU A 61 11.08 17.52 0.97
CA LEU A 61 10.84 17.42 2.41
C LEU A 61 9.77 18.44 2.79
N ALA A 62 8.81 17.98 3.59
CA ALA A 62 7.85 18.90 4.16
C ALA A 62 8.56 19.75 5.21
N SER A 63 8.52 21.07 5.04
CA SER A 63 8.97 22.05 6.02
C SER A 63 7.79 22.94 6.35
N SER A 64 7.69 23.43 7.58
CA SER A 64 6.61 24.30 8.06
C SER A 64 6.21 25.36 7.02
N GLY A 65 5.09 25.12 6.31
CA GLY A 65 4.51 26.04 5.32
C GLY A 65 4.62 25.64 3.83
N ASN A 66 5.33 24.58 3.44
CA ASN A 66 5.36 24.12 2.04
C ASN A 66 4.30 23.03 1.78
N ARG A 67 3.61 23.12 0.63
CA ARG A 67 2.77 22.04 0.13
C ARG A 67 3.60 21.18 -0.81
N VAL A 68 4.19 20.12 -0.28
CA VAL A 68 4.92 19.12 -1.07
C VAL A 68 4.03 17.91 -1.36
N PRO A 69 4.25 17.20 -2.48
CA PRO A 69 3.58 15.92 -2.71
C PRO A 69 3.92 14.92 -1.61
N TYR A 70 3.01 13.98 -1.35
CA TYR A 70 3.24 12.92 -0.38
C TYR A 70 4.10 11.78 -0.97
N LEU A 71 5.19 11.46 -0.29
CA LEU A 71 6.09 10.35 -0.61
C LEU A 71 6.29 9.45 0.61
N LEU A 72 6.40 8.15 0.33
CA LEU A 72 6.60 7.10 1.31
C LEU A 72 8.00 6.53 1.13
N TYR A 73 8.71 6.27 2.23
CA TYR A 73 9.98 5.56 2.25
C TYR A 73 9.77 4.16 2.82
N GLY A 74 10.09 3.13 2.04
CA GLY A 74 9.73 1.77 2.41
C GLY A 74 9.92 0.74 1.31
N TRP A 75 9.26 -0.41 1.49
CA TRP A 75 9.33 -1.57 0.60
C TRP A 75 7.97 -1.87 0.00
N PRO A 76 7.79 -1.70 -1.32
CA PRO A 76 6.53 -2.07 -1.96
C PRO A 76 6.33 -3.59 -1.95
N ILE A 77 5.07 -4.03 -1.87
CA ILE A 77 4.68 -5.44 -1.82
C ILE A 77 3.51 -5.74 -2.73
N LYS A 78 3.45 -7.00 -3.16
CA LYS A 78 2.28 -7.57 -3.81
C LYS A 78 1.23 -7.95 -2.79
N LYS A 79 -0.03 -7.91 -3.21
CA LYS A 79 -1.24 -8.15 -2.42
C LYS A 79 -1.17 -9.30 -1.39
N ASP A 80 -0.63 -10.45 -1.78
CA ASP A 80 -0.63 -11.67 -0.95
C ASP A 80 0.71 -11.95 -0.25
N HIS A 81 1.70 -11.06 -0.38
CA HIS A 81 3.05 -11.29 0.14
C HIS A 81 3.05 -11.63 1.65
N MET A 82 2.34 -10.85 2.45
CA MET A 82 2.28 -11.06 3.91
C MET A 82 1.57 -12.36 4.29
N VAL A 83 0.56 -12.79 3.51
CA VAL A 83 -0.14 -14.07 3.72
C VAL A 83 0.80 -15.24 3.42
N HIS A 84 1.57 -15.16 2.33
CA HIS A 84 2.56 -16.20 2.04
C HIS A 84 3.68 -16.25 3.07
N TYR A 85 4.09 -15.09 3.62
CA TYR A 85 5.04 -15.05 4.72
C TYR A 85 4.44 -15.71 5.98
N THR A 86 3.21 -15.35 6.38
CA THR A 86 2.58 -15.95 7.56
C THR A 86 2.37 -17.46 7.43
N ARG A 87 1.99 -17.95 6.23
CA ARG A 87 1.90 -19.38 5.91
C ARG A 87 3.24 -20.09 6.13
N ARG A 88 4.32 -19.61 5.52
CA ARG A 88 5.65 -20.25 5.61
C ARG A 88 6.21 -20.28 7.03
N HIS A 89 5.95 -19.22 7.79
CA HIS A 89 6.42 -19.08 9.17
C HIS A 89 5.43 -19.60 10.21
N LYS A 90 4.32 -20.22 9.78
CA LYS A 90 3.29 -20.81 10.64
C LYS A 90 2.80 -19.83 11.71
N LEU A 91 2.52 -18.60 11.27
CA LEU A 91 2.04 -17.56 12.17
C LEU A 91 0.61 -17.86 12.59
N VAL A 92 0.37 -17.66 13.89
CA VAL A 92 -0.92 -17.90 14.51
C VAL A 92 -1.56 -16.56 14.86
N TYR A 93 -2.82 -16.41 14.49
CA TYR A 93 -3.66 -15.30 14.93
C TYR A 93 -4.57 -15.78 16.08
N PRO A 94 -4.38 -15.27 17.31
CA PRO A 94 -5.33 -15.50 18.38
C PRO A 94 -6.60 -14.70 18.09
N THR A 95 -7.71 -15.40 17.86
CA THR A 95 -9.00 -14.77 17.64
C THR A 95 -9.46 -14.07 18.91
N THR A 96 -10.18 -12.96 18.73
CA THR A 96 -10.81 -12.22 19.82
C THR A 96 -12.27 -12.65 19.93
N GLU A 97 -12.90 -12.43 21.08
CA GLU A 97 -14.34 -12.68 21.25
C GLU A 97 -15.18 -11.99 20.14
N ASN A 98 -14.74 -10.81 19.71
CA ASN A 98 -15.43 -10.00 18.69
C ASN A 98 -15.34 -10.58 17.28
N ASN A 99 -14.34 -11.40 16.95
CA ASN A 99 -14.18 -11.95 15.61
C ASN A 99 -14.20 -13.48 15.55
N ARG A 100 -14.23 -14.18 16.68
CA ARG A 100 -14.23 -15.65 16.76
C ARG A 100 -15.32 -16.30 15.88
N ALA A 101 -16.51 -15.73 15.83
CA ALA A 101 -17.59 -16.22 14.99
C ALA A 101 -17.24 -16.19 13.48
N ALA A 102 -16.53 -15.16 13.03
CA ALA A 102 -16.06 -15.03 11.65
C ALA A 102 -14.98 -16.08 11.29
N PHE A 103 -14.33 -16.65 12.30
CA PHE A 103 -13.37 -17.75 12.17
C PHE A 103 -13.99 -19.13 12.49
N GLY A 104 -15.33 -19.24 12.49
CA GLY A 104 -15.99 -20.52 12.73
C GLY A 104 -15.85 -21.03 14.17
N GLY A 105 -15.62 -20.14 15.13
CA GLY A 105 -15.56 -20.50 16.54
C GLY A 105 -14.17 -20.88 17.07
N ILE A 106 -13.15 -20.96 16.20
CA ILE A 106 -11.79 -21.38 16.61
C ILE A 106 -11.11 -20.30 17.45
N GLU A 107 -10.34 -20.71 18.45
CA GLU A 107 -9.59 -19.77 19.29
C GLU A 107 -8.32 -19.26 18.60
N GLU A 108 -7.66 -20.13 17.85
CA GLU A 108 -6.40 -19.84 17.16
C GLU A 108 -6.53 -20.16 15.68
N PHE A 109 -6.28 -19.15 14.85
CA PHE A 109 -6.25 -19.31 13.40
C PHE A 109 -4.81 -19.46 12.90
N TYR A 110 -4.53 -20.61 12.30
CA TYR A 110 -3.22 -21.00 11.79
C TYR A 110 -3.13 -20.65 10.31
N PHE A 111 -2.25 -19.73 9.93
CA PHE A 111 -2.17 -19.31 8.52
C PHE A 111 -1.74 -20.43 7.58
N ASP A 112 -0.91 -21.38 8.05
CA ASP A 112 -0.49 -22.54 7.26
C ASP A 112 -1.62 -23.55 6.98
N SER A 113 -2.78 -23.41 7.63
CA SER A 113 -3.98 -24.17 7.29
C SER A 113 -4.70 -23.67 6.02
N LEU A 114 -4.39 -22.46 5.54
CA LEU A 114 -4.99 -21.92 4.32
C LEU A 114 -4.61 -22.76 3.11
N THR A 115 -5.61 -23.24 2.39
CA THR A 115 -5.46 -23.90 1.09
C THR A 115 -5.35 -22.86 -0.03
N ASP A 116 -4.89 -23.29 -1.21
CA ASP A 116 -4.83 -22.40 -2.37
C ASP A 116 -6.22 -22.06 -2.91
N ASP A 117 -7.25 -22.85 -2.59
CA ASP A 117 -8.64 -22.52 -2.91
C ASP A 117 -9.21 -21.47 -1.96
N ASP A 118 -8.86 -21.51 -0.66
CA ASP A 118 -9.20 -20.43 0.28
C ASP A 118 -8.61 -19.08 -0.18
N MET A 119 -7.42 -19.10 -0.78
CA MET A 119 -6.77 -17.90 -1.32
C MET A 119 -7.47 -17.31 -2.55
N LYS A 120 -8.37 -18.04 -3.21
CA LYS A 120 -9.16 -17.53 -4.34
C LYS A 120 -10.44 -16.83 -3.89
N ASP A 121 -10.89 -17.05 -2.65
CA ASP A 121 -12.04 -16.35 -2.09
C ASP A 121 -11.64 -14.93 -1.64
N GLU A 122 -11.78 -13.98 -2.56
CA GLU A 122 -11.44 -12.58 -2.33
C GLU A 122 -12.21 -11.95 -1.16
N SER A 123 -13.44 -12.41 -0.88
CA SER A 123 -14.24 -11.87 0.22
C SER A 123 -13.59 -12.13 1.58
N ARG A 124 -12.99 -13.31 1.76
CA ARG A 124 -12.26 -13.69 2.97
C ARG A 124 -10.84 -13.15 2.99
N MET A 125 -10.19 -13.18 1.82
CA MET A 125 -8.79 -12.78 1.70
C MET A 125 -8.54 -11.31 2.04
N VAL A 126 -9.51 -10.41 1.87
CA VAL A 126 -9.40 -9.02 2.36
C VAL A 126 -9.08 -9.00 3.87
N SER A 127 -9.79 -9.79 4.67
CA SER A 127 -9.58 -9.88 6.12
C SER A 127 -8.26 -10.56 6.46
N TYR A 128 -7.95 -11.67 5.79
CA TYR A 128 -6.71 -12.42 6.04
C TYR A 128 -5.45 -11.63 5.71
N ARG A 129 -5.46 -10.83 4.64
CA ARG A 129 -4.34 -9.94 4.28
C ARG A 129 -4.08 -8.90 5.38
N ARG A 130 -5.13 -8.26 5.90
CA ARG A 130 -5.00 -7.27 6.99
C ARG A 130 -4.45 -7.89 8.27
N ILE A 131 -4.95 -9.07 8.64
CA ILE A 131 -4.47 -9.79 9.82
C ILE A 131 -3.01 -10.24 9.63
N ALA A 132 -2.69 -10.78 8.45
CA ALA A 132 -1.33 -11.19 8.11
C ALA A 132 -0.35 -10.01 8.20
N ALA A 133 -0.69 -8.88 7.58
CA ALA A 133 0.12 -7.68 7.65
C ALA A 133 0.29 -7.19 9.09
N SER A 134 -0.77 -7.18 9.91
CA SER A 134 -0.68 -6.80 11.33
C SER A 134 0.27 -7.69 12.12
N LEU A 135 0.23 -9.02 11.93
CA LEU A 135 1.13 -9.97 12.58
C LEU A 135 2.59 -9.74 12.15
N VAL A 136 2.83 -9.58 10.85
CA VAL A 136 4.19 -9.38 10.32
C VAL A 136 4.75 -8.04 10.78
N ILE A 137 3.98 -6.96 10.67
CA ILE A 137 4.39 -5.62 11.14
C ILE A 137 4.71 -5.66 12.64
N THR A 138 3.85 -6.26 13.46
CA THR A 138 4.09 -6.37 14.90
C THR A 138 5.41 -7.11 15.21
N ARG A 139 5.71 -8.18 14.47
CA ARG A 139 7.00 -8.89 14.61
C ARG A 139 8.19 -8.03 14.19
N LEU A 140 8.06 -7.30 13.08
CA LEU A 140 9.12 -6.41 12.60
C LEU A 140 9.37 -5.24 13.56
N ILE A 141 8.31 -4.61 14.09
CA ILE A 141 8.42 -3.56 15.11
C ILE A 141 9.15 -4.10 16.34
N LYS A 142 8.76 -5.28 16.85
CA LYS A 142 9.45 -5.91 18.00
C LYS A 142 10.92 -6.23 17.72
N ALA A 143 11.24 -6.68 16.51
CA ALA A 143 12.60 -7.07 16.13
C ALA A 143 13.53 -5.88 15.85
N THR A 144 12.98 -4.75 15.39
CA THR A 144 13.76 -3.61 14.90
C THR A 144 13.65 -2.35 15.75
N GLY A 145 12.57 -2.22 16.53
CA GLY A 145 12.20 -0.99 17.23
C GLY A 145 11.72 0.14 16.31
N PHE A 146 11.55 -0.11 15.01
CA PHE A 146 11.06 0.91 14.09
C PHE A 146 9.55 1.04 14.15
N HIS A 147 9.07 2.26 13.91
CA HIS A 147 7.67 2.49 13.57
C HIS A 147 7.44 2.07 12.12
N ILE A 148 6.49 1.18 11.89
CA ILE A 148 6.22 0.58 10.58
C ILE A 148 4.72 0.59 10.34
N GLU A 149 4.32 1.06 9.17
CA GLU A 149 2.92 1.16 8.76
C GLU A 149 2.72 0.57 7.36
N LEU A 150 1.45 0.41 6.98
CA LEU A 150 1.09 0.13 5.58
C LEU A 150 0.80 1.44 4.86
N GLY A 151 1.27 1.54 3.62
CA GLY A 151 0.90 2.60 2.70
C GLY A 151 0.73 2.06 1.30
N ARG A 152 0.43 2.95 0.35
CA ARG A 152 0.15 2.57 -1.03
C ARG A 152 1.10 3.26 -2.01
N PRO A 153 2.02 2.51 -2.65
CA PRO A 153 2.97 3.09 -3.61
C PRO A 153 2.25 3.39 -4.93
N PHE A 154 2.52 4.54 -5.54
CA PHE A 154 2.01 4.95 -6.84
C PHE A 154 2.60 4.08 -7.96
N SER A 155 2.04 2.89 -8.09
CA SER A 155 2.45 1.80 -8.98
C SER A 155 1.24 0.96 -9.36
N PHE A 156 1.31 0.28 -10.51
CA PHE A 156 0.43 -0.82 -10.86
C PHE A 156 1.05 -2.20 -10.60
N GLU A 157 2.35 -2.24 -10.32
CA GLU A 157 3.07 -3.50 -10.07
C GLU A 157 2.93 -3.96 -8.61
N TYR A 158 2.76 -3.01 -7.70
CA TYR A 158 2.71 -3.24 -6.26
C TYR A 158 1.44 -2.64 -5.70
N ASP A 159 0.75 -3.42 -4.87
CA ASP A 159 -0.56 -3.09 -4.33
C ASP A 159 -0.43 -2.27 -3.05
N GLU A 160 0.54 -2.62 -2.21
CA GLU A 160 0.79 -2.04 -0.90
C GLU A 160 2.28 -1.79 -0.69
N MET A 161 2.64 -1.22 0.45
CA MET A 161 4.01 -0.92 0.83
C MET A 161 4.15 -0.95 2.34
N LEU A 162 5.23 -1.57 2.82
CA LEU A 162 5.66 -1.44 4.20
C LEU A 162 6.44 -0.13 4.33
N VAL A 163 5.85 0.84 5.01
CA VAL A 163 6.36 2.21 5.12
C VAL A 163 7.10 2.36 6.42
N LEU A 164 8.31 2.89 6.32
CA LEU A 164 9.11 3.29 7.46
C LEU A 164 8.83 4.75 7.81
N TRP A 165 8.90 5.65 6.81
CA TRP A 165 8.71 7.09 6.99
C TRP A 165 7.93 7.70 5.83
N SER A 166 7.34 8.86 6.05
CA SER A 166 6.89 9.75 4.98
C SER A 166 7.85 10.94 4.86
N ASN A 167 7.79 11.69 3.76
CA ASN A 167 8.52 12.95 3.63
C ASN A 167 8.00 14.05 4.58
N HIS A 168 6.93 13.80 5.32
CA HIS A 168 6.38 14.66 6.37
C HIS A 168 6.82 14.26 7.79
N SER A 169 7.14 12.98 8.01
CA SER A 169 7.53 12.45 9.32
C SER A 169 9.00 12.02 9.37
N PHE A 170 9.74 12.12 8.26
CA PHE A 170 11.13 11.71 8.14
C PHE A 170 12.02 12.33 9.22
N GLU A 171 11.91 13.65 9.44
CA GLU A 171 12.76 14.35 10.42
C GLU A 171 12.52 13.86 11.85
N GLU A 172 11.28 13.51 12.20
CA GLU A 172 10.90 13.02 13.52
C GLU A 172 11.45 11.61 13.81
N HIS A 173 11.55 10.77 12.77
CA HIS A 173 11.84 9.34 12.95
C HIS A 173 13.26 8.91 12.55
N VAL A 174 14.02 9.75 11.85
CA VAL A 174 15.37 9.37 11.35
C VAL A 174 16.45 9.58 12.38
N ALA A 175 16.34 10.64 13.18
CA ALA A 175 17.36 11.02 14.15
C ALA A 175 17.68 9.86 15.10
N MET A 176 16.67 9.30 15.76
CA MET A 176 16.86 8.35 16.86
C MET A 176 17.52 7.02 16.43
N PRO A 177 17.05 6.28 15.40
CA PRO A 177 17.72 5.05 14.96
C PRO A 177 19.12 5.27 14.38
N ALA A 178 19.34 6.40 13.71
CA ALA A 178 20.65 6.75 13.16
C ALA A 178 21.67 7.03 14.27
N PHE A 179 21.27 7.78 15.30
CA PHE A 179 22.13 8.07 16.46
C PHE A 179 22.47 6.82 17.27
N LEU A 180 21.59 5.82 17.31
CA LEU A 180 21.83 4.56 18.01
C LEU A 180 22.56 3.51 17.16
N GLY A 181 22.87 3.80 15.89
CA GLY A 181 23.51 2.85 14.98
C GLY A 181 22.67 1.58 14.71
N THR A 182 21.36 1.64 14.95
CA THR A 182 20.44 0.49 14.81
C THR A 182 19.78 0.43 13.44
N PHE A 183 19.85 1.51 12.66
CA PHE A 183 19.18 1.61 11.36
C PHE A 183 19.53 0.47 10.40
N GLU A 184 20.82 0.26 10.10
CA GLU A 184 21.25 -0.75 9.13
C GLU A 184 20.91 -2.19 9.58
N LYS A 185 20.98 -2.47 10.88
CA LYS A 185 20.60 -3.78 11.43
C LYS A 185 19.10 -4.03 11.28
N GLY A 186 18.27 -3.06 11.66
CA GLY A 186 16.82 -3.17 11.51
C GLY A 186 16.40 -3.24 10.04
N LYS A 187 17.04 -2.44 9.18
CA LYS A 187 16.85 -2.48 7.73
C LYS A 187 17.16 -3.84 7.14
N ALA A 188 18.26 -4.49 7.57
CA ALA A 188 18.63 -5.82 7.09
C ALA A 188 17.58 -6.89 7.46
N ILE A 189 16.99 -6.81 8.65
CA ILE A 189 15.91 -7.71 9.09
C ILE A 189 14.69 -7.54 8.18
N ILE A 190 14.27 -6.29 7.94
CA ILE A 190 13.11 -6.02 7.06
C ILE A 190 13.43 -6.45 5.63
N ASP A 191 14.60 -6.09 5.08
CA ASP A 191 15.03 -6.50 3.73
C ASP A 191 14.95 -8.02 3.53
N ALA A 192 15.28 -8.82 4.54
CA ALA A 192 15.20 -10.27 4.49
C ALA A 192 13.75 -10.74 4.39
N VAL A 193 12.85 -10.21 5.24
CA VAL A 193 11.41 -10.53 5.22
C VAL A 193 10.78 -10.14 3.88
N MET A 194 11.01 -8.90 3.41
CA MET A 194 10.38 -8.37 2.19
C MET A 194 10.82 -9.10 0.91
N ASN A 195 11.99 -9.72 0.93
CA ASN A 195 12.52 -10.46 -0.23
C ASN A 195 12.43 -11.97 -0.06
N GLU A 196 11.86 -12.45 1.04
CA GLU A 196 11.76 -13.87 1.28
C GLU A 196 10.79 -14.52 0.30
N GLY A 197 11.24 -15.54 -0.43
CA GLY A 197 10.43 -16.20 -1.46
C GLY A 197 10.16 -15.35 -2.70
N ASN A 198 10.78 -14.17 -2.81
CA ASN A 198 10.72 -13.37 -4.02
C ASN A 198 11.62 -14.00 -5.09
N THR A 199 11.02 -14.51 -6.16
CA THR A 199 11.72 -15.08 -7.33
C THR A 199 12.05 -14.04 -8.40
N GLY A 200 11.56 -12.81 -8.24
CA GLY A 200 11.76 -11.71 -9.15
C GLY A 200 12.90 -10.77 -8.72
N LYS A 201 12.82 -9.52 -9.17
CA LYS A 201 13.77 -8.49 -8.78
C LYS A 201 13.64 -8.21 -7.28
N LYS A 202 14.78 -8.13 -6.60
CA LYS A 202 14.85 -7.72 -5.20
C LYS A 202 14.14 -6.38 -5.00
N VAL A 203 13.20 -6.34 -4.07
CA VAL A 203 12.58 -5.12 -3.59
C VAL A 203 13.58 -4.40 -2.70
N GLU A 204 13.82 -3.13 -3.00
CA GLU A 204 14.73 -2.26 -2.25
C GLU A 204 13.94 -1.18 -1.50
N LEU A 205 14.44 -0.84 -0.31
CA LEU A 205 14.02 0.35 0.41
C LEU A 205 14.25 1.61 -0.43
N ARG A 206 13.16 2.28 -0.82
CA ARG A 206 13.19 3.48 -1.68
C ARG A 206 12.08 4.45 -1.31
N TRP A 207 12.20 5.67 -1.81
CA TRP A 207 11.14 6.67 -1.85
C TRP A 207 10.19 6.42 -3.02
N TRP A 208 8.92 6.28 -2.71
CA TRP A 208 7.81 6.08 -3.64
C TRP A 208 6.85 7.26 -3.52
N TRP A 209 6.28 7.65 -4.65
CA TRP A 209 5.12 8.54 -4.61
C TRP A 209 3.97 7.77 -4.00
N SER A 210 3.19 8.41 -3.12
CA SER A 210 1.98 7.78 -2.58
C SER A 210 0.83 7.89 -3.58
N TRP A 211 -0.08 6.92 -3.61
CA TRP A 211 -1.41 7.14 -4.21
C TRP A 211 -2.20 8.16 -3.41
N ASP A 212 -2.08 8.10 -2.08
CA ASP A 212 -2.81 8.94 -1.13
C ASP A 212 -2.08 10.26 -0.88
N GLY A 213 -2.80 11.37 -0.78
CA GLY A 213 -2.24 12.67 -0.38
C GLY A 213 -1.32 13.35 -1.38
N ASN A 214 -1.20 12.84 -2.61
CA ASN A 214 -0.43 13.49 -3.67
C ASN A 214 -1.27 14.53 -4.45
N ASP A 215 -0.65 15.30 -5.36
CA ASP A 215 -1.35 16.22 -6.28
C ASP A 215 -2.27 15.49 -7.30
N MET A 216 -2.32 14.16 -7.25
CA MET A 216 -3.27 13.32 -7.98
C MET A 216 -4.51 12.99 -7.14
N SER A 217 -4.71 13.69 -6.02
CA SER A 217 -5.85 13.59 -5.09
C SER A 217 -7.23 13.72 -5.75
N VAL A 218 -7.28 14.12 -7.02
CA VAL A 218 -8.44 13.97 -7.91
C VAL A 218 -8.94 12.51 -7.99
N PHE A 219 -8.05 11.53 -7.82
CA PHE A 219 -8.31 10.12 -8.08
C PHE A 219 -8.04 9.25 -6.84
N GLN A 220 -8.56 9.67 -5.67
CA GLN A 220 -8.57 8.80 -4.50
C GLN A 220 -9.14 7.44 -4.90
N SER A 221 -8.41 6.39 -4.54
CA SER A 221 -8.59 4.98 -4.92
C SER A 221 -10.04 4.57 -5.20
N VAL A 222 -10.33 4.21 -6.44
CA VAL A 222 -11.48 3.35 -6.79
C VAL A 222 -11.03 1.90 -6.63
N TYR A 223 -10.87 1.47 -5.39
CA TYR A 223 -10.70 0.05 -5.02
C TYR A 223 -11.33 -0.16 -3.65
#